data_AF-A0A4P7GTX7-F1
#
_entry.id   AF-A0A4P7GTX7-F1
#
_cell.length_a   1.000
_cell.length_b   1.000
_cell.length_c   1.000
_cell.angle_alpha   90.00
_cell.angle_beta   90.00
_cell.angle_gamma   90.00
#
_symmetry.space_group_name_H-M   'P 1'
#
loop_
_entity.id
_entity.type
_entity.pdbx_description
1 polymer ?
#
loop_
_entity_poly.entity_id
_entity_poly.type
_entity_poly.pdbx_seq_one_letter_code
_entity_poly.pdbx_strand_id
1 'polypeptide(L)'
;MTQPWMDPLSQWITRAVEAVSPSVVQIARQHRRGGRRLLDAVGSGLIWRSEPDRSLILTNAHVVGRATEVTVLLPSGRRLVGKVAGRDLLYDVAVVEVAAGSLPTVRTGDSRQLRPGQAVIAVGNPFGLGTTVTMGIVSAVDRSLPTPNGTPLDGLIQTDAPINPGNSGGPLALLDGRVVGLTTAKLEGDGLGFAVPIHLVEAIADQILQEGAVRHLWLGIQGYAEVIDDNWVRTFDLPADRGIVITRVVPASPADKAGLQVFDMIVAVQGEHVDTIGDVRKRLVGRRPGDQVEVTVLRGAELFRVPVRLEEMPARRPTRDN
;
A
#
# COMPACT_ATOMS: atom_id res chain seq x y z
N MET A 1 21.81 35.38 8.22
CA MET A 1 20.68 36.30 8.47
C MET A 1 19.47 35.45 8.76
N THR A 2 18.88 35.58 9.95
CA THR A 2 17.64 34.88 10.33
C THR A 2 16.51 35.43 9.46
N GLN A 3 15.85 34.57 8.68
CA GLN A 3 14.68 34.98 7.91
C GLN A 3 13.56 35.34 8.91
N PRO A 4 13.07 36.59 8.94
CA PRO A 4 12.20 37.08 10.03
C PRO A 4 10.83 36.39 10.11
N TRP A 5 10.47 35.57 9.12
CA TRP A 5 9.19 34.89 9.00
C TRP A 5 9.30 33.35 9.10
N MET A 6 10.47 32.81 9.46
CA MET A 6 10.73 31.37 9.43
C MET A 6 11.04 30.84 10.84
N ASP A 7 10.00 30.45 11.58
CA ASP A 7 10.15 29.76 12.86
C ASP A 7 10.85 28.40 12.69
N PRO A 8 11.37 27.78 13.78
CA PRO A 8 12.11 26.52 13.67
C PRO A 8 11.34 25.38 12.99
N LEU A 9 10.03 25.26 13.22
CA LEU A 9 9.22 24.23 12.59
C LEU A 9 9.08 24.49 11.08
N SER A 10 8.77 25.74 10.72
CA SER A 10 8.74 26.15 9.30
C SER A 10 10.06 25.89 8.59
N GLN A 11 11.21 26.08 9.26
CA GLN A 11 12.52 25.74 8.72
C GLN A 11 12.68 24.23 8.47
N TRP A 12 12.24 23.38 9.40
CA TRP A 12 12.34 21.93 9.25
C TRP A 12 11.45 21.41 8.12
N ILE A 13 10.19 21.88 8.06
CA ILE A 13 9.27 21.54 6.98
C ILE A 13 9.85 21.97 5.63
N THR A 14 10.30 23.21 5.51
CA THR A 14 10.85 23.75 4.26
C THR A 14 12.06 22.94 3.78
N ARG A 15 12.98 22.59 4.68
CA ARG A 15 14.13 21.74 4.34
C ARG A 15 13.71 20.33 3.88
N ALA A 16 12.72 19.73 4.53
CA ALA A 16 12.19 18.44 4.11
C ALA A 16 11.56 18.52 2.70
N VAL A 17 10.81 19.59 2.42
CA VAL A 17 10.22 19.84 1.10
C VAL A 17 11.30 20.06 0.04
N GLU A 18 12.33 20.87 0.33
CA GLU A 18 13.46 21.10 -0.57
C GLU A 18 14.23 19.80 -0.87
N ALA A 19 14.37 18.92 0.12
CA ALA A 19 15.04 17.63 -0.04
C ALA A 19 14.22 16.63 -0.89
N VAL A 20 12.88 16.68 -0.82
CA VAL A 20 12.00 15.68 -1.43
C VAL A 20 11.44 16.12 -2.78
N SER A 21 10.99 17.37 -2.90
CA SER A 21 10.25 17.87 -4.05
C SER A 21 10.94 17.77 -5.42
N PRO A 22 12.28 17.87 -5.55
CA PRO A 22 12.95 17.65 -6.85
C PRO A 22 12.73 16.24 -7.41
N SER A 23 12.43 15.29 -6.54
CA SER A 23 12.23 13.87 -6.85
C SER A 23 10.75 13.51 -6.99
N VAL A 24 9.82 14.47 -6.86
CA VAL A 24 8.36 14.25 -6.95
C VAL A 24 7.85 14.67 -8.32
N VAL A 25 7.23 13.73 -9.03
CA VAL A 25 6.73 13.93 -10.39
C VAL A 25 5.21 13.87 -10.43
N GLN A 26 4.61 14.47 -11.44
CA GLN A 26 3.22 14.19 -11.77
C GLN A 26 3.15 12.98 -12.71
N ILE A 27 2.23 12.07 -12.44
CA ILE A 27 1.85 10.98 -13.34
C ILE A 27 0.48 11.28 -13.93
N ALA A 28 0.39 11.30 -15.26
CA ALA A 28 -0.85 11.54 -15.98
C ALA A 28 -1.16 10.39 -16.94
N ARG A 29 -2.31 9.77 -16.73
CA ARG A 29 -2.86 8.78 -17.66
C ARG A 29 -3.70 9.50 -18.71
N GLN A 30 -3.45 9.19 -19.98
CA GLN A 30 -4.18 9.76 -21.11
C GLN A 30 -4.69 8.64 -22.01
N HIS A 31 -5.91 8.76 -22.52
CA HIS A 31 -6.41 7.95 -23.63
C HIS A 31 -6.59 8.80 -24.88
N ARG A 32 -6.55 8.15 -26.04
CA ARG A 32 -6.89 8.79 -27.32
C ARG A 32 -8.32 8.42 -27.69
N ARG A 33 -9.18 9.43 -27.84
CA ARG A 33 -10.54 9.27 -28.40
C ARG A 33 -10.71 10.26 -29.54
N GLY A 34 -10.97 9.74 -30.76
CA GLY A 34 -11.19 10.58 -31.95
C GLY A 34 -10.03 11.54 -32.27
N GLY A 35 -8.77 11.12 -32.07
CA GLY A 35 -7.59 11.95 -32.33
C GLY A 35 -7.20 12.94 -31.22
N ARG A 36 -8.08 13.25 -30.26
CA ARG A 36 -7.75 14.06 -29.07
C ARG A 36 -7.20 13.18 -27.94
N ARG A 37 -6.17 13.69 -27.25
CA ARG A 37 -5.67 13.13 -25.97
C ARG A 37 -6.53 13.71 -24.85
N LEU A 38 -7.28 12.85 -24.17
CA LEU A 38 -8.08 13.20 -23.00
C LEU A 38 -7.36 12.71 -21.74
N LEU A 39 -7.45 13.49 -20.67
CA LEU A 39 -6.84 13.21 -19.38
C LEU A 39 -7.80 12.34 -18.55
N ASP A 40 -7.35 11.16 -18.12
CA ASP A 40 -8.18 10.20 -17.37
C ASP A 40 -7.96 10.21 -15.87
N ALA A 41 -6.69 10.38 -15.48
CA ALA A 41 -6.29 10.36 -14.10
C ALA A 41 -4.98 11.16 -13.96
N VAL A 42 -4.85 11.83 -12.81
CA VAL A 42 -3.64 12.53 -12.41
C VAL A 42 -3.31 12.12 -10.98
N GLY A 43 -2.05 11.75 -10.78
CA GLY A 43 -1.48 11.47 -9.48
C GLY A 43 -0.05 11.99 -9.41
N SER A 44 0.63 11.61 -8.34
CA SER A 44 2.05 11.86 -8.13
C SER A 44 2.85 10.56 -8.24
N GLY A 45 4.16 10.72 -8.37
CA GLY A 45 5.13 9.64 -8.27
C GLY A 45 6.40 10.15 -7.58
N LEU A 46 7.23 9.24 -7.10
CA LEU A 46 8.54 9.57 -6.56
C LEU A 46 9.64 8.83 -7.33
N ILE A 47 10.66 9.56 -7.74
CA ILE A 47 11.83 9.00 -8.41
C ILE A 47 12.65 8.25 -7.36
N TRP A 48 12.71 6.93 -7.48
CA TRP A 48 13.30 6.04 -6.49
C TRP A 48 14.75 5.68 -6.83
N ARG A 49 15.02 5.36 -8.09
CA ARG A 49 16.35 5.03 -8.59
C ARG A 49 16.59 5.78 -9.90
N SER A 50 17.82 6.24 -10.12
CA SER A 50 18.24 6.86 -11.37
C SER A 50 19.59 6.28 -11.78
N GLU A 51 19.59 5.67 -12.95
CA GLU A 51 20.76 5.16 -13.66
C GLU A 51 21.11 6.16 -14.80
N PRO A 52 22.25 6.04 -15.50
CA PRO A 52 22.66 7.02 -16.51
C PRO A 52 21.67 7.21 -17.67
N ASP A 53 20.93 6.16 -18.04
CA ASP A 53 20.04 6.10 -19.19
C ASP A 53 18.55 6.00 -18.82
N ARG A 54 18.24 5.61 -17.58
CA ARG A 54 16.86 5.41 -17.11
C ARG A 54 16.64 5.82 -15.66
N SER A 55 15.38 6.08 -15.31
CA SER A 55 14.97 6.26 -13.93
C SER A 55 13.69 5.49 -13.63
N LEU A 56 13.58 5.01 -12.41
CA LEU A 56 12.46 4.26 -11.89
C LEU A 56 11.64 5.13 -10.94
N ILE A 57 10.34 5.18 -11.18
CA ILE A 57 9.37 5.97 -10.43
C ILE A 57 8.38 5.03 -9.76
N LEU A 58 8.18 5.24 -8.47
CA LEU A 58 7.14 4.57 -7.69
C LEU A 58 5.89 5.44 -7.65
N THR A 59 4.73 4.84 -7.86
CA THR A 59 3.42 5.50 -7.81
C THR A 59 2.35 4.47 -7.41
N ASN A 60 1.08 4.86 -7.36
CA ASN A 60 0.00 3.92 -7.09
C ASN A 60 -0.47 3.17 -8.34
N ALA A 61 -0.96 1.94 -8.12
CA ALA A 61 -1.55 1.14 -9.18
C ALA A 61 -2.83 1.77 -9.74
N HIS A 62 -3.65 2.42 -8.92
CA HIS A 62 -4.85 3.10 -9.38
C HIS A 62 -4.55 4.34 -10.24
N VAL A 63 -3.42 5.02 -10.02
CA VAL A 63 -2.98 6.19 -10.80
C VAL A 63 -2.64 5.79 -12.24
N VAL A 64 -1.92 4.69 -12.42
CA VAL A 64 -1.58 4.16 -13.76
C VAL A 64 -2.73 3.34 -14.37
N GLY A 65 -3.58 2.74 -13.53
CA GLY A 65 -4.65 1.82 -13.90
C GLY A 65 -4.18 0.72 -14.86
N ARG A 66 -4.87 0.58 -16.01
CA ARG A 66 -4.54 -0.43 -17.03
C ARG A 66 -3.56 0.05 -18.10
N ALA A 67 -3.07 1.29 -18.02
CA ALA A 67 -2.22 1.84 -19.04
C ALA A 67 -0.87 1.11 -19.10
N THR A 68 -0.34 0.91 -20.30
CA THR A 68 1.04 0.43 -20.53
C THR A 68 2.03 1.58 -20.56
N GLU A 69 1.55 2.80 -20.85
CA GLU A 69 2.33 4.04 -20.84
C GLU A 69 1.56 5.15 -20.15
N VAL A 70 2.30 6.01 -19.45
CA VAL A 70 1.81 7.23 -18.82
C VAL A 70 2.69 8.42 -19.21
N THR A 71 2.17 9.63 -19.09
CA THR A 71 3.00 10.83 -19.17
C THR A 71 3.54 11.15 -17.78
N VAL A 72 4.86 11.33 -17.69
CA VAL A 72 5.53 11.81 -16.48
C VAL A 72 5.90 13.27 -16.70
N LEU A 73 5.54 14.16 -15.78
CA LEU A 73 5.95 15.55 -15.79
C LEU A 73 6.88 15.81 -14.58
N LEU A 74 8.13 16.17 -14.89
CA LEU A 74 9.13 16.52 -13.87
C LEU A 74 8.84 17.91 -13.27
N PRO A 75 9.34 18.22 -12.06
CA PRO A 75 9.27 19.57 -11.49
C PRO A 75 9.81 20.67 -12.39
N SER A 76 10.78 20.35 -13.26
CA SER A 76 11.34 21.28 -14.25
C SER A 76 10.38 21.63 -15.41
N GLY A 77 9.20 21.00 -15.47
CA GLY A 77 8.26 21.11 -16.58
C GLY A 77 8.55 20.16 -17.76
N ARG A 78 9.67 19.42 -17.72
CA ARG A 78 10.00 18.43 -18.75
C ARG A 78 9.01 17.27 -18.72
N ARG A 79 8.45 16.93 -19.89
CA ARG A 79 7.56 15.78 -20.09
C ARG A 79 8.33 14.59 -20.62
N LEU A 80 8.08 13.42 -20.03
CA LEU A 80 8.65 12.13 -20.40
C LEU A 80 7.53 11.13 -20.67
N VAL A 81 7.81 10.16 -21.53
CA VAL A 81 6.99 8.95 -21.66
C VAL A 81 7.48 7.96 -20.60
N GLY A 82 6.58 7.51 -19.73
CA GLY A 82 6.85 6.49 -18.73
C GLY A 82 6.20 5.17 -19.12
N LYS A 83 6.99 4.10 -19.21
CA LYS A 83 6.51 2.74 -19.43
C LYS A 83 6.14 2.12 -18.08
N VAL A 84 4.96 1.52 -17.97
CA VAL A 84 4.55 0.82 -16.75
C VAL A 84 5.23 -0.54 -16.73
N ALA A 85 6.25 -0.70 -15.89
CA ALA A 85 7.01 -1.95 -15.75
C ALA A 85 6.18 -3.05 -15.07
N GLY A 86 5.30 -2.65 -14.15
CA GLY A 86 4.34 -3.55 -13.51
C GLY A 86 3.55 -2.85 -12.42
N ARG A 87 2.59 -3.58 -11.83
CA ARG A 87 1.70 -3.06 -10.81
C ARG A 87 1.17 -4.17 -9.89
N ASP A 88 0.98 -3.82 -8.64
CA ASP A 88 0.37 -4.60 -7.58
C ASP A 88 -0.96 -3.95 -7.19
N LEU A 89 -2.06 -4.65 -7.47
CA LEU A 89 -3.41 -4.17 -7.14
C LEU A 89 -3.81 -4.42 -5.69
N LEU A 90 -3.12 -5.31 -4.97
CA LEU A 90 -3.40 -5.63 -3.57
C LEU A 90 -2.92 -4.50 -2.65
N TYR A 91 -1.70 -4.03 -2.88
CA TYR A 91 -1.09 -2.95 -2.10
C TYR A 91 -1.09 -1.60 -2.81
N ASP A 92 -1.69 -1.55 -4.00
CA ASP A 92 -1.83 -0.32 -4.79
C ASP A 92 -0.48 0.36 -5.11
N VAL A 93 0.49 -0.43 -5.58
CA VAL A 93 1.84 0.03 -5.96
C VAL A 93 2.07 -0.23 -7.44
N ALA A 94 2.73 0.70 -8.13
CA ALA A 94 3.18 0.52 -9.50
C ALA A 94 4.57 1.10 -9.73
N VAL A 95 5.28 0.51 -10.68
CA VAL A 95 6.61 0.95 -11.12
C VAL A 95 6.51 1.48 -12.54
N VAL A 96 7.02 2.69 -12.74
CA VAL A 96 7.10 3.36 -14.05
C VAL A 96 8.57 3.62 -14.38
N GLU A 97 9.00 3.19 -15.56
CA GLU A 97 10.34 3.45 -16.08
C GLU A 97 10.30 4.61 -17.09
N VAL A 98 11.24 5.55 -16.97
CA VAL A 98 11.46 6.61 -17.96
C VAL A 98 12.87 6.53 -18.52
N ALA A 99 13.01 6.76 -19.83
CA ALA A 99 14.31 6.84 -20.52
C ALA A 99 14.98 8.22 -20.28
N ALA A 100 15.30 8.51 -19.02
CA ALA A 100 16.02 9.69 -18.60
C ALA A 100 16.81 9.36 -17.33
N GLY A 101 18.12 9.62 -17.34
CA GLY A 101 19.00 9.44 -16.19
C GLY A 101 19.35 10.74 -15.46
N SER A 102 20.18 10.59 -14.43
CA SER A 102 20.66 11.67 -13.55
C SER A 102 19.53 12.55 -12.98
N LEU A 103 18.38 11.94 -12.72
CA LEU A 103 17.27 12.59 -12.07
C LEU A 103 17.46 12.57 -10.55
N PRO A 104 17.02 13.60 -9.80
CA PRO A 104 17.02 13.56 -8.35
C PRO A 104 16.21 12.38 -7.84
N THR A 105 16.77 11.61 -6.90
CA THR A 105 16.09 10.49 -6.25
C THR A 105 15.70 10.86 -4.83
N VAL A 106 14.65 10.23 -4.31
CA VAL A 106 14.35 10.33 -2.88
C VAL A 106 15.40 9.59 -2.03
N ARG A 107 15.48 9.95 -0.75
CA ARG A 107 16.15 9.12 0.27
C ARG A 107 15.08 8.37 1.03
N THR A 108 15.15 7.05 1.10
CA THR A 108 14.19 6.24 1.86
C THR A 108 14.67 6.05 3.31
N GLY A 109 13.72 6.00 4.23
CA GLY A 109 13.93 5.64 5.64
C GLY A 109 13.45 4.22 5.94
N ASP A 110 13.56 3.79 7.19
CA ASP A 110 13.02 2.51 7.63
C ASP A 110 11.62 2.69 8.23
N SER A 111 10.58 2.41 7.45
CA SER A 111 9.21 2.57 7.93
C SER A 111 8.76 1.54 8.97
N ARG A 112 9.55 0.49 9.22
CA ARG A 112 9.29 -0.47 10.31
C ARG A 112 9.62 0.11 11.69
N GLN A 113 10.36 1.23 11.73
CA GLN A 113 10.73 1.93 12.96
C GLN A 113 9.83 3.13 13.26
N LEU A 114 8.78 3.35 12.46
CA LEU A 114 7.84 4.43 12.68
C LEU A 114 7.09 4.27 14.01
N ARG A 115 6.82 5.40 14.64
CA ARG A 115 6.05 5.49 15.89
C ARG A 115 4.95 6.54 15.74
N PRO A 116 3.76 6.29 16.31
CA PRO A 116 2.75 7.32 16.42
C PRO A 116 3.29 8.61 17.07
N GLY A 117 2.88 9.77 16.56
CA GLY A 117 3.33 11.09 17.01
C GLY A 117 4.52 11.67 16.23
N GLN A 118 5.18 10.90 15.37
CA GLN A 118 6.24 11.44 14.51
C GLN A 118 5.68 12.37 13.44
N ALA A 119 6.23 13.58 13.31
CA ALA A 119 5.84 14.53 12.28
C ALA A 119 6.19 14.04 10.88
N VAL A 120 5.24 14.21 9.96
CA VAL A 120 5.36 13.83 8.55
C VAL A 120 4.81 14.91 7.64
N ILE A 121 5.34 14.97 6.43
CA ILE A 121 4.79 15.74 5.32
C ILE A 121 4.37 14.80 4.20
N ALA A 122 3.23 15.10 3.58
CA ALA A 122 2.85 14.49 2.31
C ALA A 122 3.13 15.50 1.20
N VAL A 123 3.84 15.06 0.18
CA VAL A 123 4.24 15.90 -0.95
C VAL A 123 3.64 15.34 -2.22
N GLY A 124 3.00 16.19 -3.01
CA GLY A 124 2.50 15.84 -4.33
C GLY A 124 2.76 16.94 -5.35
N ASN A 125 2.55 16.62 -6.61
CA ASN A 125 2.57 17.58 -7.71
C ASN A 125 1.26 17.48 -8.52
N PRO A 126 0.10 17.77 -7.89
CA PRO A 126 -1.19 17.72 -8.56
C PRO A 126 -1.20 18.72 -9.73
N PHE A 127 -1.61 18.26 -10.91
CA PHE A 127 -1.82 19.07 -12.12
C PHE A 127 -0.58 19.76 -12.72
N GLY A 128 0.61 19.57 -12.15
CA GLY A 128 1.86 20.16 -12.69
C GLY A 128 1.97 21.66 -12.46
N LEU A 129 1.14 22.20 -11.56
CA LEU A 129 1.09 23.62 -11.20
C LEU A 129 2.06 23.96 -10.04
N GLY A 130 2.71 22.96 -9.45
CA GLY A 130 3.67 23.13 -8.37
C GLY A 130 3.50 22.08 -7.27
N THR A 131 4.52 22.01 -6.40
CA THR A 131 4.54 21.11 -5.25
C THR A 131 3.45 21.51 -4.24
N THR A 132 2.53 20.59 -3.96
CA THR A 132 1.59 20.72 -2.84
C THR A 132 2.15 19.96 -1.65
N VAL A 133 2.14 20.62 -0.49
CA VAL A 133 2.66 20.06 0.76
C VAL A 133 1.56 20.12 1.79
N THR A 134 1.34 19.01 2.47
CA THR A 134 0.52 18.94 3.68
C THR A 134 1.34 18.35 4.80
N MET A 135 1.03 18.71 6.04
CA MET A 135 1.75 18.25 7.23
C MET A 135 0.78 17.60 8.20
N GLY A 136 1.27 16.61 8.91
CA GLY A 136 0.61 15.99 10.04
C GLY A 136 1.59 15.15 10.85
N ILE A 137 1.07 14.11 11.49
CA ILE A 137 1.82 13.12 12.23
C ILE A 137 1.46 11.70 11.76
N VAL A 138 2.33 10.74 12.03
CA VAL A 138 1.94 9.33 12.06
C VAL A 138 0.90 9.17 13.18
N SER A 139 -0.35 8.90 12.82
CA SER A 139 -1.43 8.67 13.79
C SER A 139 -1.43 7.23 14.29
N ALA A 140 -1.11 6.29 13.40
CA ALA A 140 -0.96 4.87 13.71
C ALA A 140 -0.13 4.16 12.64
N VAL A 141 0.40 3.00 12.97
CA VAL A 141 1.05 2.08 12.03
C VAL A 141 0.24 0.79 11.96
N ASP A 142 0.48 -0.02 10.93
CA ASP A 142 -0.09 -1.35 10.77
C ASP A 142 -1.64 -1.35 10.71
N ARG A 143 -2.21 -0.34 10.05
CA ARG A 143 -3.66 -0.25 9.86
C ARG A 143 -4.14 -1.07 8.69
N SER A 144 -5.30 -1.68 8.86
CA SER A 144 -6.07 -2.32 7.81
C SER A 144 -7.20 -1.40 7.38
N LEU A 145 -7.27 -1.10 6.08
CA LEU A 145 -8.31 -0.29 5.47
C LEU A 145 -9.23 -1.19 4.63
N PRO A 146 -10.52 -1.29 4.96
CA PRO A 146 -11.49 -1.97 4.11
C PRO A 146 -11.52 -1.32 2.73
N THR A 147 -11.62 -2.13 1.69
CA THR A 147 -11.80 -1.63 0.32
C THR A 147 -13.16 -2.09 -0.23
N PRO A 148 -13.76 -1.36 -1.19
CA PRO A 148 -15.05 -1.75 -1.79
C PRO A 148 -15.06 -3.15 -2.42
N ASN A 149 -13.89 -3.69 -2.75
CA ASN A 149 -13.74 -5.01 -3.36
C ASN A 149 -13.58 -6.16 -2.33
N GLY A 150 -13.71 -5.86 -1.03
CA GLY A 150 -13.69 -6.85 0.06
C GLY A 150 -12.31 -7.39 0.42
N THR A 151 -11.24 -6.90 -0.22
CA THR A 151 -9.85 -7.22 0.13
C THR A 151 -9.23 -5.99 0.81
N PRO A 152 -9.02 -5.99 2.13
CA PRO A 152 -8.46 -4.82 2.79
C PRO A 152 -7.03 -4.54 2.33
N LEU A 153 -6.64 -3.26 2.30
CA LEU A 153 -5.24 -2.86 2.24
C LEU A 153 -4.68 -2.89 3.66
N ASP A 154 -3.75 -3.78 3.93
CA ASP A 154 -3.17 -3.97 5.27
C ASP A 154 -1.79 -3.34 5.42
N GLY A 155 -1.36 -3.20 6.67
CA GLY A 155 -0.02 -2.71 6.99
C GLY A 155 0.18 -1.22 6.73
N LEU A 156 -0.90 -0.45 6.58
CA LEU A 156 -0.82 0.96 6.20
C LEU A 156 -0.31 1.83 7.35
N ILE A 157 0.38 2.91 6.99
CA ILE A 157 0.64 4.05 7.86
C ILE A 157 -0.60 4.94 7.82
N GLN A 158 -1.17 5.23 8.98
CA GLN A 158 -2.23 6.22 9.13
C GLN A 158 -1.62 7.57 9.51
N THR A 159 -2.10 8.64 8.89
CA THR A 159 -1.65 10.01 9.12
C THR A 159 -2.84 10.96 9.13
N ASP A 160 -2.75 12.04 9.88
CA ASP A 160 -3.72 13.16 9.82
C ASP A 160 -3.29 14.25 8.82
N ALA A 161 -2.09 14.12 8.23
CA ALA A 161 -1.67 14.93 7.09
C ALA A 161 -2.69 14.80 5.94
N PRO A 162 -3.33 15.89 5.48
CA PRO A 162 -4.35 15.78 4.45
C PRO A 162 -3.85 15.14 3.14
N ILE A 163 -4.48 14.03 2.73
CA ILE A 163 -4.24 13.37 1.46
C ILE A 163 -5.42 13.68 0.52
N ASN A 164 -5.17 14.51 -0.49
CA ASN A 164 -6.17 14.93 -1.47
C ASN A 164 -5.81 14.42 -2.88
N PRO A 165 -6.77 14.41 -3.82
CA PRO A 165 -6.49 14.04 -5.21
C PRO A 165 -5.25 14.75 -5.76
N GLY A 166 -4.33 13.94 -6.28
CA GLY A 166 -3.06 14.38 -6.85
C GLY A 166 -1.87 14.36 -5.89
N ASN A 167 -2.06 14.15 -4.59
CA ASN A 167 -0.97 13.67 -3.72
C ASN A 167 -0.78 12.14 -3.81
N SER A 168 -1.82 11.37 -4.14
CA SER A 168 -1.75 9.91 -4.31
C SER A 168 -0.60 9.49 -5.23
N GLY A 169 0.25 8.59 -4.74
CA GLY A 169 1.47 8.12 -5.37
C GLY A 169 2.69 8.98 -5.05
N GLY A 170 2.51 10.09 -4.33
CA GLY A 170 3.59 10.94 -3.82
C GLY A 170 4.11 10.45 -2.46
N PRO A 171 5.28 10.94 -2.02
CA PRO A 171 5.91 10.51 -0.79
C PRO A 171 5.22 11.05 0.46
N LEU A 172 5.14 10.20 1.48
CA LEU A 172 5.04 10.58 2.88
C LEU A 172 6.46 10.57 3.48
N ALA A 173 6.95 11.71 3.96
CA ALA A 173 8.32 11.88 4.41
C ALA A 173 8.41 12.46 5.84
N LEU A 174 9.47 12.10 6.56
CA LEU A 174 9.83 12.72 7.83
C LEU A 174 10.42 14.12 7.60
N LEU A 175 10.50 14.93 8.67
CA LEU A 175 11.06 16.29 8.62
C LEU A 175 12.58 16.36 8.30
N ASP A 176 13.26 15.21 8.23
CA ASP A 176 14.63 15.11 7.74
C ASP A 176 14.74 14.77 6.24
N GLY A 177 13.60 14.70 5.54
CA GLY A 177 13.51 14.41 4.11
C GLY A 177 13.55 12.93 3.74
N ARG A 178 13.59 12.00 4.72
CA ARG A 178 13.49 10.57 4.43
C ARG A 178 12.04 10.15 4.17
N VAL A 179 11.81 9.55 3.01
CA VAL A 179 10.52 8.98 2.62
C VAL A 179 10.27 7.70 3.40
N VAL A 180 9.10 7.61 4.03
CA VAL A 180 8.67 6.48 4.86
C VAL A 180 7.39 5.84 4.36
N GLY A 181 6.70 6.45 3.39
CA GLY A 181 5.55 5.82 2.74
C GLY A 181 5.22 6.40 1.38
N LEU A 182 4.35 5.70 0.67
CA LEU A 182 3.71 6.10 -0.58
C LEU A 182 2.24 6.39 -0.28
N THR A 183 1.84 7.65 -0.36
CA THR A 183 0.43 8.05 -0.10
C THR A 183 -0.50 7.34 -1.07
N THR A 184 -1.64 6.81 -0.61
CA THR A 184 -2.55 6.01 -1.45
C THR A 184 -3.99 6.50 -1.33
N ALA A 185 -4.55 6.43 -0.12
CA ALA A 185 -5.97 6.56 0.12
C ALA A 185 -6.26 7.55 1.24
N LYS A 186 -7.53 7.96 1.31
CA LYS A 186 -8.11 8.75 2.38
C LYS A 186 -9.46 8.14 2.74
N LEU A 187 -9.81 8.15 4.03
CA LEU A 187 -11.20 7.96 4.44
C LEU A 187 -11.92 9.30 4.37
N GLU A 188 -13.04 9.38 3.64
CA GLU A 188 -13.82 10.62 3.57
C GLU A 188 -14.43 10.96 4.95
N GLY A 189 -14.53 12.26 5.26
CA GLY A 189 -15.15 12.75 6.51
C GLY A 189 -14.23 12.84 7.73
N ASP A 190 -13.27 11.92 7.90
CA ASP A 190 -12.54 11.78 9.18
C ASP A 190 -11.17 12.47 9.23
N GLY A 191 -10.73 13.08 8.13
CA GLY A 191 -9.39 13.69 8.05
C GLY A 191 -8.24 12.68 8.06
N LEU A 192 -8.53 11.38 7.92
CA LEU A 192 -7.54 10.30 7.97
C LEU A 192 -6.98 9.96 6.58
N GLY A 193 -5.67 10.14 6.43
CA GLY A 193 -4.88 9.71 5.27
C GLY A 193 -4.16 8.40 5.52
N PHE A 194 -3.87 7.67 4.43
CA PHE A 194 -3.15 6.41 4.48
C PHE A 194 -2.01 6.37 3.46
N ALA A 195 -0.90 5.75 3.86
CA ALA A 195 0.26 5.50 3.01
C ALA A 195 0.73 4.05 3.14
N VAL A 196 1.17 3.47 2.02
CA VAL A 196 1.83 2.16 2.01
C VAL A 196 3.26 2.36 2.53
N PRO A 197 3.73 1.58 3.54
CA PRO A 197 5.08 1.74 4.08
C PRO A 197 6.16 1.58 3.03
N ILE A 198 7.19 2.45 3.04
CA ILE A 198 8.21 2.45 1.98
C ILE A 198 8.94 1.10 1.83
N HIS A 199 9.23 0.38 2.94
CA HIS A 199 9.86 -0.94 2.88
C HIS A 199 9.02 -1.96 2.08
N LEU A 200 7.69 -1.87 2.15
CA LEU A 200 6.78 -2.73 1.41
C LEU A 200 6.71 -2.32 -0.06
N VAL A 201 6.66 -1.00 -0.34
CA VAL A 201 6.69 -0.46 -1.69
C VAL A 201 7.97 -0.88 -2.43
N GLU A 202 9.13 -0.79 -1.77
CA GLU A 202 10.42 -1.19 -2.32
C GLU A 202 10.48 -2.70 -2.59
N ALA A 203 10.02 -3.54 -1.65
CA ALA A 203 9.97 -4.99 -1.83
C ALA A 203 9.06 -5.40 -3.02
N ILE A 204 7.90 -4.75 -3.16
CA ILE A 204 6.99 -4.96 -4.30
C ILE A 204 7.65 -4.50 -5.60
N ALA A 205 8.28 -3.32 -5.61
CA ALA A 205 8.93 -2.78 -6.79
C ALA A 205 10.07 -3.68 -7.27
N ASP A 206 10.89 -4.20 -6.35
CA ASP A 206 11.95 -5.14 -6.69
C ASP A 206 11.41 -6.44 -7.30
N GLN A 207 10.31 -7.01 -6.76
CA GLN A 207 9.66 -8.18 -7.38
C GLN A 207 9.13 -7.88 -8.79
N ILE A 208 8.47 -6.72 -8.98
CA ILE A 208 8.01 -6.29 -10.31
C ILE A 208 9.16 -6.23 -11.31
N LEU A 209 10.31 -5.67 -10.90
CA LEU A 209 11.46 -5.51 -11.77
C LEU A 209 12.17 -6.83 -12.08
N GLN A 210 12.17 -7.78 -11.14
CA GLN A 210 12.83 -9.08 -11.29
C GLN A 210 11.96 -10.11 -12.03
N GLU A 211 10.67 -10.14 -11.74
CA GLU A 211 9.77 -11.22 -12.15
C GLU A 211 8.68 -10.76 -13.12
N GLY A 212 8.51 -9.45 -13.32
CA GLY A 212 7.47 -8.84 -14.16
C GLY A 212 6.08 -8.77 -13.48
N ALA A 213 5.90 -9.41 -12.33
CA ALA A 213 4.66 -9.40 -11.55
C ALA A 213 4.93 -9.66 -10.07
N VAL A 214 4.04 -9.18 -9.20
CA VAL A 214 4.03 -9.57 -7.78
C VAL A 214 3.12 -10.77 -7.60
N ARG A 215 3.60 -11.77 -6.88
CA ARG A 215 2.81 -12.95 -6.51
C ARG A 215 2.42 -12.88 -5.04
N HIS A 216 1.13 -12.98 -4.78
CA HIS A 216 0.59 -12.99 -3.43
C HIS A 216 0.05 -14.38 -3.11
N LEU A 217 0.45 -14.94 -1.98
CA LEU A 217 -0.20 -16.13 -1.44
C LEU A 217 -1.46 -15.70 -0.68
N TRP A 218 -2.48 -16.54 -0.72
CA TRP A 218 -3.77 -16.25 -0.10
C TRP A 218 -4.44 -17.52 0.40
N LEU A 219 -5.36 -17.37 1.35
CA LEU A 219 -6.28 -18.45 1.74
C LEU A 219 -7.58 -18.41 0.93
N GLY A 220 -7.98 -17.23 0.43
CA GLY A 220 -9.27 -17.03 -0.24
C GLY A 220 -10.44 -16.87 0.72
N ILE A 221 -10.25 -16.09 1.78
CA ILE A 221 -11.28 -15.73 2.77
C ILE A 221 -11.54 -14.23 2.76
N GLN A 222 -12.74 -13.83 3.18
CA GLN A 222 -13.07 -12.49 3.65
C GLN A 222 -13.66 -12.61 5.04
N GLY A 223 -13.43 -11.61 5.89
CA GLY A 223 -13.86 -11.61 7.27
C GLY A 223 -13.62 -10.28 7.95
N TYR A 224 -14.07 -10.18 9.20
CA TYR A 224 -13.84 -9.04 10.07
C TYR A 224 -13.32 -9.51 11.42
N ALA A 225 -12.57 -8.63 12.10
CA ALA A 225 -12.09 -8.88 13.44
C ALA A 225 -13.26 -8.80 14.43
N GLU A 226 -13.37 -9.76 15.33
CA GLU A 226 -14.43 -9.84 16.34
C GLU A 226 -13.82 -10.30 17.67
N VAL A 227 -14.45 -9.91 18.77
CA VAL A 227 -14.04 -10.36 20.11
C VAL A 227 -14.44 -11.82 20.29
N ILE A 228 -13.51 -12.64 20.80
CA ILE A 228 -13.75 -14.02 21.19
C ILE A 228 -14.47 -13.99 22.55
N ASP A 229 -15.53 -14.79 22.69
CA ASP A 229 -16.18 -14.96 23.98
C ASP A 229 -15.17 -15.44 25.05
N ASP A 230 -15.15 -14.74 26.18
CA ASP A 230 -14.30 -15.02 27.34
C ASP A 230 -14.31 -16.49 27.77
N ASN A 231 -15.44 -17.19 27.63
CA ASN A 231 -15.55 -18.60 27.94
C ASN A 231 -14.65 -19.45 27.03
N TRP A 232 -14.59 -19.15 25.72
CA TRP A 232 -13.72 -19.86 24.78
C TRP A 232 -12.26 -19.53 25.00
N VAL A 233 -11.95 -18.27 25.31
CA VAL A 233 -10.59 -17.85 25.67
C VAL A 233 -10.07 -18.69 26.84
N ARG A 234 -10.86 -18.83 27.91
CA ARG A 234 -10.49 -19.65 29.07
C ARG A 234 -10.49 -21.15 28.78
N THR A 235 -11.45 -21.66 28.02
CA THR A 235 -11.60 -23.10 27.72
C THR A 235 -10.43 -23.62 26.89
N PHE A 236 -9.95 -22.83 25.93
CA PHE A 236 -8.89 -23.22 25.00
C PHE A 236 -7.52 -22.58 25.30
N ASP A 237 -7.39 -21.86 26.42
CA ASP A 237 -6.18 -21.14 26.82
C ASP A 237 -5.63 -20.25 25.68
N LEU A 238 -6.53 -19.47 25.07
CA LEU A 238 -6.17 -18.61 23.94
C LEU A 238 -5.39 -17.39 24.45
N PRO A 239 -4.28 -17.01 23.79
CA PRO A 239 -3.41 -15.92 24.25
C PRO A 239 -4.01 -14.53 24.07
N ALA A 240 -5.15 -14.42 23.39
CA ALA A 240 -5.81 -13.16 23.05
C ALA A 240 -7.32 -13.35 22.91
N ASP A 241 -8.04 -12.23 22.96
CA ASP A 241 -9.50 -12.13 23.02
C ASP A 241 -10.11 -11.71 21.68
N ARG A 242 -9.37 -11.77 20.57
CA ARG A 242 -9.86 -11.40 19.24
C ARG A 242 -9.56 -12.47 18.21
N GLY A 243 -10.39 -12.56 17.19
CA GLY A 243 -10.19 -13.46 16.07
C GLY A 243 -10.86 -12.91 14.83
N ILE A 244 -10.76 -13.65 13.73
CA ILE A 244 -11.30 -13.23 12.43
C ILE A 244 -12.47 -14.12 12.07
N VAL A 245 -13.68 -13.57 12.10
CA VAL A 245 -14.87 -14.28 11.65
C VAL A 245 -14.89 -14.30 10.13
N ILE A 246 -14.91 -15.50 9.55
CA ILE A 246 -15.01 -15.70 8.11
C ILE A 246 -16.44 -15.38 7.67
N THR A 247 -16.61 -14.34 6.86
CA THR A 247 -17.91 -13.99 6.25
C THR A 247 -18.07 -14.57 4.85
N ARG A 248 -16.95 -14.91 4.20
CA ARG A 248 -16.96 -15.52 2.87
C ARG A 248 -15.74 -16.39 2.68
N VAL A 249 -15.96 -17.55 2.06
CA VAL A 249 -14.92 -18.39 1.48
C VAL A 249 -15.04 -18.31 -0.04
N VAL A 250 -13.93 -18.04 -0.73
CA VAL A 250 -13.93 -17.94 -2.19
C VAL A 250 -13.95 -19.36 -2.77
N PRO A 251 -14.89 -19.70 -3.68
CA PRO A 251 -14.95 -21.02 -4.28
C PRO A 251 -13.63 -21.43 -4.95
N ALA A 252 -13.26 -22.70 -4.83
CA ALA A 252 -12.02 -23.31 -5.31
C ALA A 252 -10.73 -22.69 -4.75
N SER A 253 -10.81 -21.85 -3.71
CA SER A 253 -9.64 -21.31 -3.02
C SER A 253 -8.99 -22.35 -2.09
N PRO A 254 -7.77 -22.07 -1.59
CA PRO A 254 -7.14 -22.90 -0.55
C PRO A 254 -8.04 -23.18 0.67
N ALA A 255 -8.73 -22.16 1.17
CA ALA A 255 -9.65 -22.27 2.31
C ALA A 255 -10.84 -23.19 2.00
N ASP A 256 -11.43 -23.04 0.82
CA ASP A 256 -12.55 -23.88 0.35
C ASP A 256 -12.12 -25.35 0.24
N LYS A 257 -10.98 -25.60 -0.41
CA LYS A 257 -10.39 -26.94 -0.57
C LYS A 257 -10.04 -27.60 0.75
N ALA A 258 -9.69 -26.81 1.76
CA ALA A 258 -9.35 -27.27 3.10
C ALA A 258 -10.58 -27.44 4.01
N GLY A 259 -11.78 -27.02 3.57
CA GLY A 259 -13.01 -27.14 4.34
C GLY A 259 -13.19 -26.08 5.42
N LEU A 260 -12.57 -24.90 5.28
CA LEU A 260 -12.92 -23.73 6.08
C LEU A 260 -14.31 -23.23 5.67
N GLN A 261 -15.07 -22.72 6.63
CA GLN A 261 -16.49 -22.40 6.49
C GLN A 261 -16.80 -20.95 6.86
N VAL A 262 -17.92 -20.45 6.36
CA VAL A 262 -18.49 -19.18 6.85
C VAL A 262 -18.86 -19.36 8.32
N PHE A 263 -18.58 -18.34 9.13
CA PHE A 263 -18.69 -18.31 10.59
C PHE A 263 -17.64 -19.11 11.37
N ASP A 264 -16.68 -19.74 10.71
CA ASP A 264 -15.44 -20.10 11.40
C ASP A 264 -14.75 -18.83 11.89
N MET A 265 -14.22 -18.86 13.10
CA MET A 265 -13.40 -17.77 13.63
C MET A 265 -11.94 -18.22 13.65
N ILE A 266 -11.10 -17.61 12.82
CA ILE A 266 -9.66 -17.87 12.81
C ILE A 266 -9.04 -17.20 14.03
N VAL A 267 -8.33 -17.98 14.84
CA VAL A 267 -7.67 -17.51 16.06
C VAL A 267 -6.15 -17.61 15.99
N ALA A 268 -5.61 -18.45 15.10
CA ALA A 268 -4.18 -18.55 14.86
C ALA A 268 -3.86 -19.06 13.46
N VAL A 269 -2.68 -18.71 12.96
CA VAL A 269 -2.07 -19.29 11.76
C VAL A 269 -0.66 -19.71 12.13
N GLN A 270 -0.34 -21.00 11.94
CA GLN A 270 0.96 -21.59 12.28
C GLN A 270 1.33 -21.41 13.75
N GLY A 271 0.34 -21.60 14.63
CA GLY A 271 0.50 -21.46 16.08
C GLY A 271 0.60 -20.01 16.58
N GLU A 272 0.68 -19.03 15.67
CA GLU A 272 0.74 -17.63 16.04
C GLU A 272 -0.62 -16.95 15.91
N HIS A 273 -0.95 -16.14 16.93
CA HIS A 273 -2.21 -15.42 17.00
C HIS A 273 -2.42 -14.45 15.83
N VAL A 274 -3.69 -14.25 15.44
CA VAL A 274 -4.08 -13.30 14.39
C VAL A 274 -5.29 -12.47 14.84
N ASP A 275 -5.14 -11.15 14.81
CA ASP A 275 -6.19 -10.20 15.16
C ASP A 275 -6.90 -9.65 13.91
N THR A 276 -6.19 -9.63 12.78
CA THR A 276 -6.65 -9.02 11.53
C THR A 276 -6.38 -9.90 10.32
N ILE A 277 -7.13 -9.68 9.23
CA ILE A 277 -6.84 -10.31 7.92
C ILE A 277 -5.41 -10.01 7.46
N GLY A 278 -4.88 -8.83 7.82
CA GLY A 278 -3.49 -8.46 7.59
C GLY A 278 -2.51 -9.40 8.29
N ASP A 279 -2.79 -9.82 9.52
CA ASP A 279 -1.92 -10.75 10.25
C ASP A 279 -1.91 -12.14 9.60
N VAL A 280 -3.08 -12.62 9.15
CA VAL A 280 -3.16 -13.84 8.33
C VAL A 280 -2.24 -13.73 7.11
N ARG A 281 -2.29 -12.61 6.38
CA ARG A 281 -1.42 -12.38 5.21
C ARG A 281 0.05 -12.31 5.57
N LYS A 282 0.42 -11.61 6.65
CA LYS A 282 1.79 -11.57 7.17
C LYS A 282 2.31 -12.98 7.43
N ARG A 283 1.48 -13.89 7.94
CA ARG A 283 1.87 -15.30 8.17
C ARG A 283 2.15 -16.09 6.91
N LEU A 284 1.72 -15.59 5.74
CA LEU A 284 1.99 -16.22 4.44
C LEU A 284 3.25 -15.67 3.76
N VAL A 285 3.83 -14.58 4.25
CA VAL A 285 5.04 -13.97 3.68
C VAL A 285 6.22 -14.93 3.77
N GLY A 286 7.02 -15.01 2.70
CA GLY A 286 8.19 -15.90 2.61
C GLY A 286 7.87 -17.37 2.31
N ARG A 287 6.57 -17.74 2.23
CA ARG A 287 6.14 -19.07 1.80
C ARG A 287 6.06 -19.15 0.29
N ARG A 288 5.89 -20.37 -0.22
CA ARG A 288 5.76 -20.68 -1.64
C ARG A 288 4.41 -21.33 -1.97
N PRO A 289 3.94 -21.22 -3.22
CA PRO A 289 2.82 -22.02 -3.68
C PRO A 289 3.05 -23.51 -3.42
N GLY A 290 2.04 -24.17 -2.86
CA GLY A 290 2.09 -25.59 -2.49
C GLY A 290 2.54 -25.86 -1.05
N ASP A 291 3.13 -24.90 -0.35
CA ASP A 291 3.41 -25.02 1.08
C ASP A 291 2.10 -25.19 1.87
N GLN A 292 2.16 -25.89 3.01
CA GLN A 292 1.01 -26.03 3.91
C GLN A 292 1.12 -25.07 5.10
N VAL A 293 -0.01 -24.50 5.48
CA VAL A 293 -0.17 -23.74 6.72
C VAL A 293 -1.27 -24.31 7.59
N GLU A 294 -0.99 -24.51 8.87
CA GLU A 294 -2.03 -24.84 9.84
C GLU A 294 -2.80 -23.57 10.17
N VAL A 295 -4.13 -23.59 10.00
CA VAL A 295 -5.05 -22.53 10.39
C VAL A 295 -5.89 -23.06 11.55
N THR A 296 -5.80 -22.42 12.71
CA THR A 296 -6.59 -22.78 13.88
C THR A 296 -7.88 -21.96 13.88
N VAL A 297 -9.02 -22.65 13.90
CA VAL A 297 -10.34 -22.02 13.88
C VAL A 297 -11.22 -22.51 15.02
N LEU A 298 -12.00 -21.60 15.59
CA LEU A 298 -13.14 -21.91 16.43
C LEU A 298 -14.36 -22.08 15.52
N ARG A 299 -14.99 -23.25 15.56
CA ARG A 299 -16.23 -23.56 14.83
C ARG A 299 -17.28 -24.02 15.83
N GLY A 300 -18.24 -23.14 16.10
CA GLY A 300 -19.17 -23.32 17.20
C GLY A 300 -18.43 -23.35 18.54
N ALA A 301 -18.43 -24.51 19.19
CA ALA A 301 -17.85 -24.73 20.51
C ALA A 301 -16.53 -25.51 20.49
N GLU A 302 -15.98 -25.78 19.31
CA GLU A 302 -14.84 -26.68 19.12
C GLU A 302 -13.70 -25.98 18.36
N LEU A 303 -12.47 -26.32 18.73
CA LEU A 303 -11.25 -25.81 18.12
C LEU A 303 -10.71 -26.81 17.09
N PHE A 304 -10.55 -26.38 15.84
CA PHE A 304 -10.03 -27.19 14.75
C PHE A 304 -8.69 -26.65 14.27
N ARG A 305 -7.79 -27.57 13.91
CA ARG A 305 -6.54 -27.26 13.20
C ARG A 305 -6.67 -27.75 11.77
N VAL A 306 -6.75 -26.81 10.85
CA VAL A 306 -7.04 -27.09 9.44
C VAL A 306 -5.78 -26.85 8.62
N PRO A 307 -5.15 -27.90 8.05
CA PRO A 307 -4.02 -27.72 7.14
C PRO A 307 -4.51 -27.17 5.80
N VAL A 308 -4.07 -25.97 5.45
CA VAL A 308 -4.42 -25.29 4.21
C VAL A 308 -3.21 -25.28 3.28
N ARG A 309 -3.36 -25.85 2.08
CA ARG A 309 -2.32 -25.82 1.05
C ARG A 309 -2.38 -24.51 0.28
N LEU A 310 -1.33 -23.70 0.36
CA LEU A 310 -1.28 -22.37 -0.24
C LEU A 310 -1.24 -22.42 -1.76
N GLU A 311 -1.94 -21.49 -2.37
CA GLU A 311 -1.92 -21.25 -3.82
C GLU A 311 -1.67 -19.76 -4.06
N GLU A 312 -1.26 -19.41 -5.28
CA GLU A 312 -1.18 -18.02 -5.69
C GLU A 312 -2.58 -17.41 -5.77
N MET A 313 -2.70 -16.15 -5.36
CA MET A 313 -3.91 -15.37 -5.58
C MET A 313 -4.10 -15.23 -7.09
N PRO A 314 -5.25 -15.69 -7.65
CA PRO A 314 -5.51 -15.56 -9.06
C PRO A 314 -5.40 -14.11 -9.48
N ALA A 315 -4.75 -13.86 -10.62
CA ALA A 315 -4.77 -12.56 -11.24
C ALA A 315 -6.25 -12.14 -11.39
N ARG A 316 -6.63 -11.01 -10.77
CA ARG A 316 -8.00 -10.52 -10.82
C ARG A 316 -8.40 -10.38 -12.30
N ARG A 317 -9.30 -11.25 -12.78
CA ARG A 317 -10.04 -10.96 -14.01
C ARG A 317 -10.84 -9.70 -13.73
N PRO A 318 -10.81 -8.69 -14.61
CA PRO A 318 -11.78 -7.62 -14.57
C PRO A 318 -13.17 -8.24 -14.44
N THR A 319 -13.89 -7.94 -13.37
CA THR A 319 -15.34 -8.07 -13.43
C THR A 319 -15.77 -7.20 -14.61
N ARG A 320 -16.46 -7.81 -15.58
CA ARG A 320 -17.34 -7.05 -16.47
C ARG A 320 -18.43 -6.54 -15.54
N ASP A 321 -18.21 -5.38 -14.94
CA ASP A 321 -19.24 -4.49 -14.39
C ASP A 321 -18.50 -3.31 -13.71
N ASN A 322 -18.79 -2.12 -14.24
CA ASN A 322 -18.23 -0.77 -14.06
C ASN A 322 -17.04 -0.39 -14.95
#